data_AF-A0A0D7E7I2-F1
#
_entry.id   AF-A0A0D7E7I2-F1
#
_cell.length_a   1.000
_cell.length_b   1.000
_cell.length_c   1.000
_cell.angle_alpha   90.00
_cell.angle_beta   90.00
_cell.angle_gamma   90.00
#
_symmetry.space_group_name_H-M   'P 1'
#
loop_
_entity.id
_entity.type
_entity.pdbx_description
1 polymer ?
#
loop_
_entity_poly.entity_id
_entity_poly.type
_entity_poly.pdbx_seq_one_letter_code
_entity_poly.pdbx_strand_id
1 'polypeptide(L)'
;MQNQRQHPRTNMKCRIRIAHPAFGEVFAQTRDLSDGGVYVRHPELVVLHPGDEVTGQVQDLPIPAPELRMVVMRVDAEGVGLQFVR
;
A
#
# COMPACT_ATOMS: atom_id res chain seq x y z
N MET A 1 1.73 -17.32 -15.50
CA MET A 1 1.83 -16.89 -14.09
C MET A 1 0.52 -17.25 -13.40
N GLN A 2 0.54 -18.12 -12.38
CA GLN A 2 -0.66 -18.49 -11.63
C GLN A 2 -1.07 -17.38 -10.66
N ASN A 3 -2.37 -17.20 -10.46
CA ASN A 3 -2.91 -16.29 -9.47
C ASN A 3 -2.64 -16.84 -8.06
N GLN A 4 -1.74 -16.22 -7.30
CA GLN A 4 -1.33 -16.65 -5.96
C GLN A 4 -2.16 -15.99 -4.83
N ARG A 5 -3.31 -15.38 -5.15
CA ARG A 5 -4.15 -14.69 -4.16
C ARG A 5 -4.84 -15.70 -3.24
N GLN A 6 -4.67 -15.50 -1.93
CA GLN A 6 -5.34 -16.27 -0.89
C GLN A 6 -6.60 -15.58 -0.36
N HIS A 7 -6.70 -14.25 -0.52
CA HIS A 7 -7.81 -13.45 0.00
C HIS A 7 -8.50 -12.66 -1.13
N PRO A 8 -9.85 -12.58 -1.13
CA PRO A 8 -10.58 -11.72 -2.07
C PRO A 8 -10.20 -10.25 -1.83
N ARG A 9 -10.21 -9.45 -2.90
CA ARG A 9 -9.97 -8.01 -2.81
C ARG A 9 -11.28 -7.24 -2.90
N THR A 10 -11.43 -6.26 -2.01
CA THR A 10 -12.54 -5.32 -1.97
C THR A 10 -12.06 -3.98 -2.49
N ASN A 11 -12.77 -3.42 -3.47
CA ASN A 11 -12.51 -2.04 -3.91
C ASN A 11 -12.83 -1.09 -2.76
N MET A 12 -11.83 -0.35 -2.30
CA MET A 12 -11.98 0.60 -1.21
C MET A 12 -11.03 1.76 -1.45
N LYS A 13 -11.58 2.98 -1.50
CA LYS A 13 -10.82 4.21 -1.61
C LYS A 13 -10.72 4.84 -0.23
N CYS A 14 -9.51 4.84 0.31
CA CYS A 14 -9.15 5.51 1.55
C CYS A 14 -7.91 6.36 1.31
N ARG A 15 -7.82 7.48 2.03
CA ARG A 15 -6.58 8.23 2.10
C ARG A 15 -5.61 7.47 3.00
N ILE A 16 -4.38 7.29 2.52
CA ILE A 16 -3.34 6.56 3.24
C ILE A 16 -2.04 7.36 3.17
N ARG A 17 -1.38 7.54 4.31
CA ARG A 17 -0.01 8.04 4.37
C ARG A 17 0.92 6.85 4.13
N ILE A 18 1.89 7.00 3.22
CA ILE A 18 2.96 6.02 2.97
C ILE A 18 4.29 6.69 3.24
N ALA A 19 5.17 6.03 4.00
CA ALA A 19 6.50 6.52 4.34
C ALA A 19 7.59 5.56 3.83
N HIS A 20 8.62 6.13 3.20
CA HIS A 20 9.81 5.42 2.71
C HIS A 20 11.01 6.39 2.57
N PRO A 21 12.26 5.97 2.85
CA PRO A 21 13.43 6.86 2.75
C PRO A 21 13.65 7.52 1.39
N ALA A 22 13.20 6.90 0.28
CA ALA A 22 13.39 7.45 -1.07
C ALA A 22 12.57 8.72 -1.36
N PHE A 23 11.46 8.94 -0.64
CA PHE A 23 10.54 10.08 -0.89
C PHE A 23 10.02 10.74 0.39
N GLY A 24 10.41 10.27 1.58
CA GLY A 24 9.84 10.74 2.84
C GLY A 24 8.42 10.21 3.02
N GLU A 25 7.44 11.10 3.06
CA GLU A 25 6.04 10.77 3.28
C GLU A 25 5.14 11.31 2.17
N VAL A 26 4.23 10.46 1.69
CA VAL A 26 3.24 10.84 0.68
C VAL A 26 1.84 10.49 1.14
N PHE A 27 0.86 11.31 0.76
CA PHE A 27 -0.56 11.03 0.98
C PHE A 27 -1.18 10.49 -0.31
N ALA A 28 -1.49 9.20 -0.31
CA ALA A 28 -1.95 8.45 -1.47
C ALA A 28 -3.40 7.97 -1.30
N GLN A 29 -3.92 7.28 -2.32
CA GLN A 29 -5.23 6.63 -2.27
C GLN A 29 -5.13 5.13 -2.48
N THR A 30 -5.85 4.36 -1.68
CA THR A 30 -6.03 2.94 -1.95
C THR A 30 -6.95 2.73 -3.16
N ARG A 31 -6.68 1.71 -3.97
CA ARG A 31 -7.62 1.22 -5.00
C ARG A 31 -8.47 0.10 -4.43
N ASP A 32 -7.82 -0.87 -3.81
CA ASP A 32 -8.39 -2.10 -3.29
C ASP A 32 -7.59 -2.61 -2.08
N LEU A 33 -8.21 -3.45 -1.26
CA LEU A 33 -7.60 -4.12 -0.11
C LEU A 33 -8.04 -5.58 -0.02
N SER A 34 -7.27 -6.38 0.70
CA SER A 34 -7.66 -7.68 1.25
C SER A 34 -7.03 -7.87 2.63
N ASP A 35 -7.34 -8.96 3.31
CA ASP A 35 -6.69 -9.29 4.60
C ASP A 35 -5.16 -9.50 4.47
N GLY A 36 -4.66 -9.68 3.25
CA GLY A 36 -3.25 -9.89 2.97
C GLY A 36 -2.49 -8.64 2.52
N GLY A 37 -3.18 -7.56 2.14
CA GLY A 37 -2.50 -6.37 1.65
C GLY A 37 -3.39 -5.37 0.95
N VAL A 38 -2.76 -4.35 0.36
CA VAL A 38 -3.44 -3.20 -0.22
C VAL A 38 -2.79 -2.81 -1.54
N TYR A 39 -3.58 -2.25 -2.46
CA TYR A 39 -3.02 -1.56 -3.62
C TYR A 39 -3.18 -0.05 -3.45
N VAL A 40 -2.10 0.70 -3.65
CA VAL A 40 -2.04 2.15 -3.42
C VAL A 40 -1.62 2.85 -4.71
N ARG A 41 -2.34 3.91 -5.08
CA ARG A 41 -2.07 4.76 -6.25
C ARG A 41 -1.43 6.06 -5.81
N HIS A 42 -0.26 6.36 -6.35
CA HIS A 42 0.39 7.67 -6.27
C HIS A 42 1.61 7.70 -7.21
N PRO A 43 1.84 8.79 -7.97
CA PRO A 43 2.97 8.86 -8.91
C PRO A 43 4.34 8.66 -8.26
N GLU A 44 4.55 9.18 -7.04
CA GLU A 44 5.86 9.02 -6.36
C GLU A 44 6.15 7.58 -5.91
N LEU A 45 5.14 6.72 -5.81
CA LEU A 45 5.34 5.33 -5.38
C LEU A 45 5.96 4.45 -6.48
N VAL A 46 6.01 4.93 -7.72
CA VAL A 46 6.59 4.17 -8.84
C VAL A 46 8.12 4.03 -8.75
N VAL A 47 8.76 4.77 -7.85
CA VAL A 47 10.20 4.66 -7.56
C VAL A 47 10.54 3.42 -6.70
N LEU A 48 9.54 2.79 -6.09
CA LEU A 48 9.73 1.62 -5.24
C LEU A 48 10.05 0.38 -6.09
N HIS A 49 10.69 -0.60 -5.45
CA HIS A 49 11.02 -1.87 -6.05
C HIS A 49 10.38 -3.02 -5.27
N PRO A 50 10.03 -4.15 -5.93
CA PRO A 50 9.61 -5.35 -5.23
C PRO A 50 10.65 -5.77 -4.17
N GLY A 51 10.19 -5.96 -2.93
CA GLY A 51 11.05 -6.25 -1.77
C GLY A 51 11.27 -5.05 -0.85
N ASP A 52 11.03 -3.82 -1.29
CA ASP A 52 11.14 -2.63 -0.43
C ASP A 52 10.12 -2.69 0.71
N GLU A 53 10.51 -2.25 1.91
CA GLU A 53 9.63 -2.11 3.07
C GLU A 53 9.12 -0.67 3.19
N VAL A 54 7.82 -0.52 3.40
CA VAL A 54 7.18 0.78 3.64
C VAL A 54 6.33 0.74 4.90
N THR A 55 6.15 1.89 5.52
CA THR A 55 5.14 2.08 6.58
C THR A 55 3.92 2.78 5.99
N GLY A 56 2.72 2.34 6.36
CA GLY A 56 1.48 2.99 5.94
C GLY A 56 0.48 3.18 7.08
N GLN A 57 -0.34 4.23 6.97
CA GLN A 57 -1.36 4.56 7.96
C GLN A 57 -2.58 5.16 7.28
N VAL A 58 -3.76 4.56 7.48
CA VAL A 58 -5.02 5.13 6.99
C VAL A 58 -5.27 6.47 7.69
N GLN A 59 -5.70 7.46 6.90
CA GLN A 59 -5.96 8.82 7.35
C GLN A 59 -7.46 9.09 7.44
N ASP A 60 -7.81 10.28 7.94
CA ASP A 60 -9.18 10.79 8.00
C ASP A 60 -10.15 9.94 8.87
N LEU A 61 -9.59 9.19 9.83
CA LEU A 61 -10.36 8.48 10.84
C LEU A 61 -10.54 9.34 12.10
N PRO A 62 -11.62 9.15 12.88
CA PRO A 62 -11.85 9.87 14.15
C PRO A 62 -10.73 9.68 15.18
N ILE A 63 -10.01 8.56 15.08
CA ILE A 63 -8.80 8.26 15.84
C ILE A 63 -7.70 7.81 14.86
N PRO A 64 -6.41 8.07 15.15
CA PRO A 64 -5.34 7.61 14.28
C PRO A 64 -5.41 6.10 14.04
N ALA A 65 -5.34 5.70 12.77
CA ALA A 65 -5.21 4.29 12.42
C ALA A 65 -3.86 3.75 12.96
N PRO A 66 -3.75 2.44 13.22
CA PRO A 66 -2.45 1.83 13.45
C PRO A 66 -1.54 2.03 12.24
N GLU A 67 -0.24 2.20 12.49
CA GLU A 67 0.77 2.10 11.46
C GLU A 67 1.00 0.63 11.10
N LEU A 68 1.06 0.34 9.81
CA LEU A 68 1.26 -0.99 9.24
C LEU A 68 2.59 -1.02 8.49
N ARG A 69 3.41 -2.04 8.74
CA ARG A 69 4.55 -2.36 7.89
C ARG A 69 4.12 -3.24 6.73
N MET A 70 4.63 -2.93 5.56
CA MET A 70 4.27 -3.61 4.32
C MET A 70 5.48 -3.81 3.43
N VAL A 71 5.46 -4.89 2.64
CA VAL A 71 6.46 -5.16 1.62
C VAL A 71 5.86 -4.90 0.24
N VAL A 72 6.63 -4.26 -0.62
CA VAL A 72 6.27 -4.03 -2.02
C VAL A 72 6.31 -5.36 -2.77
N MET A 73 5.18 -5.79 -3.30
CA MET A 73 5.07 -7.04 -4.08
C MET A 73 5.15 -6.79 -5.57
N ARG A 74 4.70 -5.60 -6.02
CA ARG A 74 4.75 -5.19 -7.42
C ARG A 74 4.60 -3.68 -7.53
N VAL A 75 5.15 -3.14 -8.60
CA VAL A 75 4.99 -1.74 -9.02
C VAL A 75 4.53 -1.74 -10.47
N ASP A 76 3.58 -0.86 -10.80
CA ASP A 76 3.12 -0.59 -12.16
C ASP A 76 2.93 0.92 -12.36
N ALA A 77 2.47 1.32 -13.56
CA ALA A 77 2.36 2.74 -13.91
C ALA A 77 1.34 3.52 -13.07
N GLU A 78 0.41 2.85 -12.36
CA GLU A 78 -0.59 3.52 -11.52
C GLU A 78 -0.19 3.56 -10.03
N GLY A 79 0.69 2.66 -9.59
CA GLY A 79 1.10 2.59 -8.20
C GLY A 79 1.66 1.22 -7.79
N VAL A 80 1.38 0.82 -6.56
CA VAL A 80 2.07 -0.29 -5.89
C VAL A 80 1.10 -1.27 -5.24
N GLY A 81 1.39 -2.56 -5.40
CA GLY A 81 0.77 -3.62 -4.62
C GLY A 81 1.63 -3.95 -3.41
N LEU A 82 1.05 -3.79 -2.22
CA LEU A 82 1.70 -3.98 -0.93
C LEU A 82 1.11 -5.21 -0.23
N GLN A 83 1.96 -5.95 0.48
CA GLN A 83 1.56 -7.06 1.36
C GLN A 83 1.82 -6.68 2.81
N PHE A 84 0.88 -6.97 3.71
CA PHE A 84 1.07 -6.74 5.14
C PHE A 84 2.15 -7.67 5.70
N VAL A 85 3.09 -7.11 6.46
CA VAL A 85 4.03 -7.87 7.27
C VAL A 85 3.29 -8.33 8.52
N ARG A 86 3.38 -9.63 8.83
CA ARG A 86 2.81 -10.24 10.04
C ARG A 86 3.84 -10.27 11.15
#